data_AF-A0A3D1RT46-F1
#
_entry.id   AF-A0A3D1RT46-F1
#
_cell.length_a   1.000
_cell.length_b   1.000
_cell.length_c   1.000
_cell.angle_alpha   90.00
_cell.angle_beta   90.00
_cell.angle_gamma   90.00
#
_symmetry.space_group_name_H-M   'P 1'
#
loop_
_entity.id
_entity.type
_entity.pdbx_description
1 polymer ?
#
loop_
_entity_poly.entity_id
_entity_poly.type
_entity_poly.pdbx_seq_one_letter_code
_entity_poly.pdbx_strand_id
1 'polypeptide(L)'
;MLRALGSSTRRLWLVQFCEYTLLGGIAGLLAAGCSVLSASILASEVFGFVLTPGWSVWVFGFAGGAVGIGTVGALVIVGVVRRAPLRSLAR
;
A
#
# COMPACT_ATOMS: atom_id res chain seq x y z
N MET A 1 9.91 21.49 -6.43
CA MET A 1 9.89 21.86 -7.86
C MET A 1 8.47 22.02 -8.43
N LEU A 2 7.45 21.22 -8.03
CA LEU A 2 6.05 21.41 -8.51
C LEU A 2 5.25 22.56 -7.84
N ARG A 3 5.77 23.19 -6.77
CA ARG A 3 5.20 24.41 -6.17
C ARG A 3 5.35 25.65 -7.07
N ALA A 4 6.20 25.60 -8.10
CA ALA A 4 6.45 26.72 -9.01
C ALA A 4 5.41 26.85 -10.14
N LEU A 5 4.52 25.86 -10.33
CA LEU A 5 3.57 25.81 -11.47
C LEU A 5 2.12 26.16 -11.13
N GLY A 6 1.83 26.69 -9.93
CA GLY A 6 0.46 27.10 -9.58
C GLY A 6 -0.58 25.96 -9.50
N SER A 7 -0.13 24.70 -9.48
CA SER A 7 -1.02 23.55 -9.41
C SER A 7 -1.53 23.37 -7.98
N SER A 8 -2.84 23.56 -7.81
CA SER A 8 -3.64 23.35 -6.59
C SER A 8 -3.06 22.25 -5.69
N THR A 9 -2.70 22.60 -4.46
CA THR A 9 -2.16 21.72 -3.41
C THR A 9 -2.96 20.42 -3.23
N ARG A 10 -4.24 20.43 -3.62
CA ARG A 10 -5.17 19.31 -3.58
C ARG A 10 -4.89 18.23 -4.64
N ARG A 11 -4.43 18.60 -5.84
CA ARG A 11 -4.05 17.64 -6.90
C ARG A 11 -2.80 16.87 -6.56
N LEU A 12 -1.81 17.54 -5.96
CA LEU A 12 -0.57 16.89 -5.52
C LEU A 12 -0.86 15.78 -4.48
N TRP A 13 -1.81 16.04 -3.58
CA TRP A 13 -2.23 15.10 -2.55
C TRP A 13 -2.90 13.85 -3.14
N LEU A 14 -3.75 14.04 -4.15
CA LEU A 14 -4.48 12.97 -4.83
C LEU A 14 -3.53 12.04 -5.62
N VAL A 15 -2.54 12.62 -6.31
CA VAL A 15 -1.53 11.85 -7.06
C VAL A 15 -0.68 11.03 -6.09
N GLN A 16 -0.18 11.63 -5.02
CA GLN A 16 0.64 10.94 -4.01
C GLN A 16 -0.11 9.78 -3.35
N PHE A 17 -1.39 9.99 -3.02
CA PHE A 17 -2.23 8.93 -2.46
C PHE A 17 -2.43 7.78 -3.46
N CYS A 18 -2.60 8.10 -4.75
CA CYS A 18 -2.74 7.10 -5.80
C CYS A 18 -1.48 6.25 -5.96
N GLU A 19 -0.29 6.87 -5.93
CA GLU A 19 0.99 6.15 -5.98
C GLU A 19 1.13 5.17 -4.81
N TYR A 20 0.86 5.61 -3.58
CA TYR A 20 0.96 4.74 -2.41
C TYR A 20 -0.07 3.60 -2.43
N THR A 21 -1.28 3.87 -2.91
CA THR A 21 -2.32 2.84 -3.05
C THR A 21 -1.93 1.80 -4.10
N LEU A 22 -1.37 2.23 -5.25
CA LEU A 22 -0.88 1.33 -6.30
C LEU A 22 0.28 0.46 -5.80
N LEU A 23 1.27 1.08 -5.14
CA LEU A 23 2.38 0.34 -4.53
C LEU A 23 1.88 -0.64 -3.46
N GLY A 24 0.88 -0.24 -2.67
CA GLY A 24 0.18 -1.09 -1.73
C GLY A 24 -0.46 -2.32 -2.36
N GLY A 25 -1.19 -2.12 -3.45
CA GLY A 25 -1.84 -3.22 -4.18
C GLY A 25 -0.81 -4.22 -4.73
N ILE A 26 0.29 -3.73 -5.32
CA ILE A 26 1.37 -4.59 -5.85
C ILE A 26 2.04 -5.36 -4.71
N ALA A 27 2.36 -4.70 -3.59
CA ALA A 27 2.93 -5.35 -2.42
C ALA A 27 1.98 -6.41 -1.84
N GLY A 28 0.68 -6.13 -1.81
CA GLY A 28 -0.36 -7.05 -1.37
C GLY A 28 -0.48 -8.30 -2.24
N LEU A 29 -0.40 -8.15 -3.57
CA LEU A 29 -0.36 -9.28 -4.50
C LEU A 29 0.90 -10.13 -4.32
N LEU A 30 2.05 -9.49 -4.11
CA LEU A 30 3.31 -10.19 -3.83
C LEU A 30 3.20 -11.01 -2.53
N ALA A 31 2.63 -10.41 -1.48
CA ALA A 31 2.40 -11.08 -0.20
C ALA A 31 1.43 -12.27 -0.33
N ALA A 32 0.34 -12.12 -1.09
CA ALA A 32 -0.57 -13.22 -1.39
C ALA A 32 0.15 -14.38 -2.12
N GLY A 33 1.01 -14.06 -3.09
CA GLY A 33 1.84 -15.03 -3.78
C GLY A 33 2.75 -15.80 -2.81
N CYS A 34 3.45 -15.09 -1.93
CA CYS A 34 4.27 -15.73 -0.88
C CYS A 34 3.43 -16.61 0.05
N SER A 35 2.24 -16.15 0.46
CA SER A 35 1.34 -16.94 1.31
C SER A 35 0.88 -18.22 0.64
N VAL A 36 0.51 -18.17 -0.64
CA VAL A 36 0.12 -19.35 -1.41
C VAL A 36 1.30 -20.30 -1.55
N LEU A 37 2.50 -19.78 -1.84
CA LEU A 37 3.70 -20.59 -1.96
C LEU A 37 4.05 -21.31 -0.65
N SER A 38 4.06 -20.58 0.47
CA SER A 38 4.30 -21.17 1.80
C SER A 38 3.23 -22.20 2.17
N ALA A 39 1.95 -21.91 1.89
CA ALA A 39 0.86 -22.84 2.13
C ALA A 39 0.97 -24.09 1.25
N SER A 40 1.42 -23.98 0.00
CA SER A 40 1.63 -25.12 -0.89
C SER A 40 2.77 -26.02 -0.42
N ILE A 41 3.89 -25.43 0.02
CA ILE A 41 5.00 -26.19 0.60
C ILE A 41 4.53 -26.93 1.85
N LEU A 42 3.80 -26.24 2.73
CA LEU A 42 3.29 -26.83 3.96
C LEU A 42 2.28 -27.96 3.68
N ALA A 43 1.38 -27.75 2.71
CA ALA A 43 0.37 -28.73 2.34
C ALA A 43 1.00 -30.00 1.73
N SER A 44 2.01 -29.87 0.88
CA SER A 44 2.69 -31.02 0.25
C SER A 44 3.62 -31.75 1.21
N GLU A 45 4.47 -31.02 1.95
CA GLU A 45 5.56 -31.62 2.72
C GLU A 45 5.15 -32.05 4.13
N VAL A 46 4.18 -31.36 4.75
CA VAL A 46 3.80 -31.63 6.14
C VAL A 46 2.48 -32.38 6.25
N PHE A 47 1.49 -32.05 5.41
CA PHE A 47 0.13 -32.56 5.57
C PHE A 47 -0.31 -33.57 4.50
N GLY A 48 0.34 -33.62 3.33
CA GLY A 48 0.00 -34.53 2.23
C GLY A 48 -1.34 -34.21 1.53
N PHE A 49 -1.84 -32.98 1.60
CA PHE A 49 -3.10 -32.56 0.96
C PHE A 49 -2.86 -31.65 -0.24
N VAL A 50 -3.76 -31.70 -1.24
CA VAL A 50 -3.74 -30.79 -2.40
C VAL A 50 -4.32 -29.44 -2.01
N LEU A 51 -3.48 -28.40 -1.93
CA LEU A 51 -3.95 -27.04 -1.70
C LEU A 51 -4.58 -26.47 -2.97
N THR A 52 -5.85 -26.07 -2.90
CA THR A 52 -6.54 -25.30 -3.94
C THR A 52 -6.63 -23.84 -3.51
N PRO A 53 -5.71 -22.97 -3.93
CA PRO A 53 -5.78 -21.56 -3.58
C PRO A 53 -7.02 -20.92 -4.21
N GLY A 54 -7.97 -20.52 -3.36
CA GLY A 54 -9.19 -19.84 -3.79
C GLY A 54 -8.91 -18.42 -4.29
N TRP A 55 -9.73 -17.95 -5.23
CA TRP A 55 -9.64 -16.59 -5.80
C TRP A 55 -9.64 -15.49 -4.71
N SER A 56 -10.29 -15.75 -3.57
CA SER A 56 -10.35 -14.86 -2.42
C SER A 56 -8.98 -14.41 -1.91
N VAL A 57 -7.95 -15.26 -1.96
CA VAL A 57 -6.60 -14.93 -1.43
C VAL A 57 -5.99 -13.75 -2.19
N TRP A 58 -6.19 -13.71 -3.50
CA TRP A 58 -5.70 -12.62 -4.34
C TRP A 58 -6.45 -11.33 -4.09
N VAL A 59 -7.78 -11.40 -3.96
CA VAL A 59 -8.63 -10.23 -3.67
C VAL A 59 -8.27 -9.63 -2.31
N PHE A 60 -8.17 -10.45 -1.26
CA PHE A 60 -7.80 -9.99 0.07
C PHE A 60 -6.34 -9.53 0.15
N GLY A 61 -5.42 -10.17 -0.57
CA GLY A 61 -4.03 -9.72 -0.68
C GLY A 61 -3.93 -8.33 -1.29
N PHE A 62 -4.54 -8.12 -2.46
CA PHE A 62 -4.55 -6.83 -3.14
C PHE A 62 -5.27 -5.76 -2.32
N ALA A 63 -6.49 -6.04 -1.85
CA ALA A 63 -7.27 -5.08 -1.07
C ALA A 63 -6.60 -4.74 0.26
N GLY A 64 -6.06 -5.73 0.96
CA GLY A 64 -5.33 -5.55 2.21
C GLY A 64 -4.06 -4.74 2.03
N GLY A 65 -3.28 -5.01 0.98
CA GLY A 65 -2.08 -4.25 0.66
C GLY A 65 -2.39 -2.80 0.24
N ALA A 66 -3.37 -2.60 -0.63
CA ALA A 66 -3.79 -1.28 -1.09
C ALA A 66 -4.33 -0.41 0.06
N VAL A 67 -5.20 -0.98 0.91
CA VAL A 67 -5.75 -0.27 2.07
C VAL A 67 -4.68 -0.03 3.13
N GLY A 68 -3.85 -1.04 3.44
CA GLY A 68 -2.81 -0.94 4.45
C GLY A 68 -1.74 0.10 4.12
N ILE A 69 -1.09 -0.02 2.96
CA ILE A 69 -0.05 0.94 2.56
C ILE A 69 -0.66 2.30 2.22
N GLY A 70 -1.85 2.34 1.59
CA GLY A 70 -2.56 3.59 1.31
C GLY A 70 -2.88 4.40 2.58
N THR A 71 -3.36 3.74 3.64
CA THR A 71 -3.64 4.40 4.93
C THR A 71 -2.37 4.81 5.66
N VAL A 72 -1.35 3.95 5.73
CA VAL A 72 -0.06 4.31 6.37
C VAL A 72 0.60 5.47 5.63
N GLY A 73 0.64 5.44 4.30
CA GLY A 73 1.17 6.53 3.47
C GLY A 73 0.42 7.84 3.70
N ALA A 74 -0.92 7.81 3.77
CA ALA A 74 -1.72 8.99 4.08
C ALA A 74 -1.43 9.54 5.49
N LEU A 75 -1.30 8.68 6.50
CA LEU A 75 -0.99 9.08 7.87
C LEU A 75 0.40 9.72 7.99
N VAL A 76 1.40 9.17 7.30
CA VAL A 76 2.76 9.74 7.25
C VAL A 76 2.74 11.13 6.61
N ILE A 77 2.03 11.31 5.49
CA ILE A 77 1.90 12.62 4.83
C ILE A 77 1.20 13.63 5.76
N VAL A 78 0.09 13.25 6.40
CA VAL A 78 -0.63 14.12 7.35
C VAL A 78 0.26 14.51 8.52
N GLY A 79 1.07 13.57 9.05
CA GLY A 79 2.04 13.82 10.11
C GLY A 79 3.11 14.83 9.71
N VAL A 80 3.65 14.72 8.49
CA VAL A 80 4.66 15.65 7.96
C VAL A 80 4.06 17.03 7.67
N VAL A 81 2.88 17.10 7.06
CA VAL A 81 2.19 18.36 6.76
C VAL A 81 1.76 19.08 8.04
N ARG A 82 1.38 18.36 9.11
CA ARG A 82 1.09 18.95 10.43
C ARG A 82 2.33 19.42 11.18
N ARG A 83 3.52 18.86 10.92
CA ARG A 83 4.79 19.33 11.51
C ARG A 83 5.43 20.49 10.71
N ALA A 84 5.16 20.58 9.41
CA ALA A 84 5.67 21.64 8.55
C ALA A 84 5.05 23.06 8.67
N PRO A 85 3.83 23.33 9.20
CA PRO A 85 3.25 24.68 9.13
C PRO A 85 4.00 25.67 10.03
N LEU A 86 4.65 25.18 11.08
CA LEU A 86 5.41 26.03 12.01
C LEU A 86 6.75 26.49 11.45
N ARG A 87 7.31 25.80 10.44
CA ARG A 87 8.60 26.19 9.84
C ARG A 87 8.48 27.18 8.69
N SER A 88 7.30 27.29 8.05
CA SER A 88 7.09 28.26 6.96
C SER A 88 6.61 29.63 7.41
N LEU A 89 6.26 29.80 8.69
CA LEU A 89 5.85 31.10 9.25
C LEU A 89 7.01 31.83 9.98
N ALA A 90 8.16 31.17 10.14
CA ALA A 90 9.33 31.73 10.82
C ALA A 90 10.41 32.23 9.85
N ARG A 91 10.06 32.49 8.58
CA ARG A 91 10.97 33.05 7.58
C ARG A 91 10.31 34.14 6.76
#